data_AF-A0A2V8JSZ6-F1
#
_entry.id   AF-A0A2V8JSZ6-F1
#
_cell.length_a   1.000
_cell.length_b   1.000
_cell.length_c   1.000
_cell.angle_alpha   90.00
_cell.angle_beta   90.00
_cell.angle_gamma   90.00
#
_symmetry.space_group_name_H-M   'P 1'
#
loop_
_entity.id
_entity.type
_entity.pdbx_description
1 polymer ?
#
loop_
_entity_poly.entity_id
_entity_poly.type
_entity_poly.pdbx_seq_one_letter_code
_entity_poly.pdbx_strand_id
1 'polypeptide(L)'
;MQLSRLQFRTKQAAGKIRRFIRANIYTDENEKLLARREGECTRCGACCKILFKCPFLIEQRSPEAGKAIYTCGIYGQHFNQCRIYPLVPEDLEEIEEPCGYTFR
;
A
#
# COMPACT_ATOMS: atom_id res chain seq x y z
N MET A 1 -17.93 -10.31 -6.26
CA MET A 1 -18.86 -9.68 -5.31
C MET A 1 -18.38 -8.26 -5.03
N GLN A 2 -19.15 -7.22 -5.37
CA GLN A 2 -18.79 -5.85 -5.01
C GLN A 2 -19.03 -5.66 -3.50
N LEU A 3 -17.98 -5.36 -2.74
CA LEU A 3 -18.09 -5.04 -1.32
C LEU A 3 -18.78 -3.70 -1.15
N SER A 4 -19.61 -3.57 -0.12
CA SER A 4 -20.13 -2.25 0.26
C SER A 4 -18.98 -1.35 0.73
N ARG A 5 -19.13 -0.03 0.60
CA ARG A 5 -18.09 0.92 1.05
C ARG A 5 -17.69 0.71 2.51
N LEU A 6 -18.65 0.36 3.37
CA LEU A 6 -18.38 0.09 4.78
C LEU A 6 -17.53 -1.17 4.94
N GLN A 7 -17.89 -2.27 4.27
CA GLN A 7 -17.12 -3.52 4.29
C GLN A 7 -15.68 -3.30 3.80
N PHE A 8 -15.52 -2.52 2.72
CA PHE A 8 -14.21 -2.20 2.18
C PHE A 8 -13.35 -1.39 3.17
N ARG A 9 -13.92 -0.35 3.81
CA ARG A 9 -13.19 0.42 4.84
C ARG A 9 -12.84 -0.42 6.07
N THR A 10 -13.72 -1.31 6.50
CA THR A 10 -13.43 -2.26 7.58
C THR A 10 -12.25 -3.16 7.21
N LYS A 11 -12.21 -3.67 5.97
CA LYS A 11 -11.09 -4.45 5.46
C LYS A 11 -9.79 -3.65 5.47
N GLN A 12 -9.81 -2.41 4.98
CA GLN A 12 -8.65 -1.52 5.02
C GLN A 12 -8.16 -1.23 6.46
N ALA A 13 -9.09 -1.07 7.40
CA ALA A 13 -8.76 -0.86 8.81
C ALA A 13 -8.09 -2.10 9.44
N ALA A 14 -8.68 -3.28 9.23
CA ALA A 14 -8.10 -4.54 9.67
C ALA A 14 -6.71 -4.78 9.05
N GLY A 15 -6.55 -4.52 7.76
CA GLY A 15 -5.27 -4.61 7.07
C GLY A 15 -4.24 -3.62 7.58
N LYS A 16 -4.64 -2.39 7.92
CA LYS A 16 -3.75 -1.40 8.54
C LYS A 16 -3.21 -1.89 9.88
N ILE A 17 -4.06 -2.50 10.72
CA ILE A 17 -3.65 -3.12 11.99
C ILE A 17 -2.70 -4.29 11.73
N ARG A 18 -3.06 -5.21 10.82
CA ARG A 18 -2.21 -6.35 10.43
C ARG A 18 -0.82 -5.89 10.02
N ARG A 19 -0.72 -4.91 9.12
CA ARG A 19 0.55 -4.39 8.63
C ARG A 19 1.36 -3.70 9.73
N PHE A 20 0.71 -2.95 10.62
CA PHE A 20 1.41 -2.32 11.74
C PHE A 20 2.02 -3.36 12.68
N ILE A 21 1.25 -4.40 13.03
CA ILE A 21 1.72 -5.50 13.88
C ILE A 21 2.84 -6.27 13.19
N ARG A 22 2.65 -6.70 11.93
CA ARG A 22 3.67 -7.45 11.17
C ARG A 22 4.97 -6.66 11.01
N ALA A 23 4.88 -5.36 10.73
CA ALA A 23 6.04 -4.50 10.49
C ALA A 23 6.88 -4.22 11.75
N ASN A 24 6.33 -4.38 12.95
CA ASN A 24 7.01 -4.01 14.19
C ASN A 24 7.21 -5.17 15.17
N ILE A 25 6.41 -6.24 15.08
CA ILE A 25 6.45 -7.37 16.02
C ILE A 25 7.00 -8.64 15.34
N TYR A 26 6.59 -8.92 14.10
CA TYR A 26 6.92 -10.16 13.38
C TYR A 26 7.92 -9.92 12.25
N THR A 27 8.92 -9.08 12.48
CA THR A 27 9.87 -8.64 11.44
C THR A 27 10.58 -9.82 10.77
N ASP A 28 11.01 -10.79 11.56
CA ASP A 28 11.84 -11.91 11.10
C ASP A 28 11.03 -12.93 10.30
N GLU A 29 9.74 -13.05 10.58
CA GLU A 29 8.84 -13.95 9.85
C GLU A 29 8.45 -13.40 8.47
N ASN A 30 8.57 -12.08 8.26
CA ASN A 30 8.11 -11.44 7.04
C ASN A 30 8.97 -11.78 5.82
N GLU A 31 10.22 -12.22 6.01
CA GLU A 31 11.13 -12.53 4.90
C GLU A 31 10.55 -13.58 3.94
N LYS A 32 9.93 -14.64 4.48
CA LYS A 32 9.30 -15.70 3.68
C LYS A 32 8.10 -15.20 2.87
N LEU A 33 7.34 -14.26 3.43
CA LEU A 33 6.20 -13.66 2.76
C LEU A 33 6.67 -12.70 1.65
N LEU A 34 7.67 -11.87 1.95
CA LEU A 34 8.26 -10.95 0.99
C LEU A 34 8.95 -11.68 -0.18
N ALA A 35 9.49 -12.88 0.04
CA ALA A 35 10.06 -13.71 -1.03
C ALA A 35 9.02 -14.21 -2.06
N ARG A 36 7.72 -14.04 -1.79
CA ARG A 36 6.63 -14.32 -2.73
C ARG A 36 6.16 -13.07 -3.48
N ARG A 37 6.58 -11.89 -3.03
CA ARG A 37 6.26 -10.62 -3.67
C ARG A 37 7.15 -10.39 -4.87
N GLU A 38 6.54 -10.01 -5.98
CA GLU A 38 7.21 -9.66 -7.23
C GLU A 38 6.82 -8.25 -7.67
N GLY A 39 7.61 -7.68 -8.58
CA GLY A 39 7.41 -6.33 -9.09
C GLY A 39 8.01 -5.22 -8.22
N GLU A 40 7.59 -3.98 -8.47
CA GLU A 40 8.18 -2.80 -7.85
C GLU A 40 7.18 -1.67 -7.61
N CYS A 41 7.60 -0.68 -6.82
CA CYS A 41 6.78 0.49 -6.53
C CYS A 41 6.75 1.43 -7.76
N THR A 42 5.65 1.38 -8.50
CA THR A 42 5.39 2.23 -9.68
C THR A 42 4.88 3.63 -9.34
N ARG A 43 4.90 4.01 -8.06
CA ARG A 43 4.35 5.30 -7.57
C ARG A 43 2.89 5.51 -7.99
N CYS A 44 2.07 4.47 -7.97
CA CYS A 44 0.64 4.59 -8.27
C CYS A 44 -0.17 5.33 -7.19
N GLY A 45 0.38 5.50 -5.99
CA GLY A 45 -0.27 6.17 -4.86
C GLY A 45 -1.35 5.37 -4.15
N ALA A 46 -1.65 4.14 -4.59
CA ALA A 46 -2.74 3.30 -4.06
C ALA A 46 -2.56 2.97 -2.57
N CYS A 47 -1.39 2.45 -2.19
CA CYS A 47 -1.09 2.09 -0.80
C CYS A 47 -1.08 3.29 0.15
N CYS A 48 -0.76 4.49 -0.37
CA CYS A 48 -0.74 5.74 0.37
C CYS A 48 -2.15 6.30 0.63
N LYS A 49 -3.20 5.71 0.05
CA LYS A 49 -4.59 6.12 0.20
C LYS A 49 -5.45 5.09 0.94
N ILE A 50 -4.86 3.98 1.40
CA ILE A 50 -5.58 2.95 2.15
C ILE A 50 -6.13 3.56 3.46
N LEU A 51 -7.46 3.47 3.63
CA LEU A 51 -8.25 4.02 4.74
C LEU A 51 -8.31 5.55 4.82
N PHE A 52 -7.18 6.22 4.60
CA PHE A 52 -7.03 7.68 4.55
C PHE A 52 -5.82 8.08 3.68
N LYS A 53 -5.80 9.33 3.22
CA LYS A 53 -4.66 9.88 2.48
C LYS A 53 -3.45 10.09 3.42
N CYS A 54 -2.32 9.47 3.09
CA CYS A 54 -1.05 9.66 3.77
C CYS A 54 -0.65 11.14 3.73
N PRO A 55 -0.24 11.75 4.87
CA PRO A 55 0.15 13.16 4.91
C PRO A 55 1.43 13.45 4.12
N PHE A 56 2.26 12.44 3.86
CA PHE A 56 3.49 12.56 3.07
C PHE A 56 3.29 12.28 1.57
N LEU A 57 2.06 11.95 1.14
CA LEU A 57 1.75 11.76 -0.28
C LEU A 57 1.65 13.12 -0.97
N ILE A 58 2.59 13.39 -1.86
CA ILE A 58 2.57 14.55 -2.74
C ILE A 58 1.85 14.12 -4.03
N GLU A 59 0.84 14.88 -4.41
CA GLU A 59 0.04 14.66 -5.62
C GLU A 59 0.17 15.90 -6.50
N GLN A 60 0.87 15.75 -7.62
CA GLN A 60 1.02 16.80 -8.62
C GLN A 60 0.09 16.50 -9.78
N ARG A 61 -0.89 17.37 -10.00
CA ARG A 61 -1.75 17.32 -11.17
C ARG A 61 -1.18 18.25 -12.22
N SER A 62 -0.65 17.70 -13.31
CA SER A 62 -0.34 18.49 -14.50
C SER A 62 -1.59 18.51 -15.39
N PRO A 63 -2.07 19.69 -15.85
CA PRO A 63 -3.12 19.79 -16.86
C PRO A 63 -2.79 19.03 -18.15
N GLU A 64 -1.50 18.84 -18.44
CA GLU A 64 -0.99 18.26 -19.69
C GLU A 64 -0.88 16.73 -19.64
N ALA A 65 -0.70 16.15 -18.43
CA ALA A 65 -0.38 14.73 -18.27
C ALA A 65 -1.60 13.80 -18.20
N GLY A 66 -2.82 14.33 -18.09
CA GLY A 66 -4.06 13.56 -17.96
C GLY A 66 -4.19 12.66 -16.72
N LYS A 67 -3.11 12.51 -15.93
CA LYS A 67 -3.02 11.72 -14.70
C LYS A 67 -2.20 12.46 -13.64
N ALA A 68 -2.52 12.20 -12.37
CA ALA A 68 -1.72 12.71 -11.26
C ALA A 68 -0.39 11.95 -11.15
N ILE A 69 0.69 12.70 -10.93
CA ILE A 69 2.00 12.15 -10.57
C ILE A 69 2.05 12.10 -9.05
N TYR A 70 2.40 10.93 -8.50
CA TYR A 70 2.52 10.74 -7.06
C TYR A 70 3.97 10.59 -6.64
N THR A 71 4.36 11.28 -5.58
CA THR A 71 5.66 11.11 -4.93
C THR A 71 5.49 11.04 -3.41
N CYS A 72 6.47 10.46 -2.73
CA CYS A 72 6.49 10.36 -1.27
C CYS A 72 7.49 11.38 -0.73
N GLY A 73 7.04 12.31 0.11
CA GLY A 73 7.90 13.36 0.69
C GLY A 73 8.97 12.83 1.65
N ILE A 74 8.85 11.57 2.09
CA ILE A 74 9.81 10.88 2.97
C ILE A 74 10.41 9.64 2.29
N TYR A 75 10.48 9.63 0.95
CA TYR A 75 11.03 8.51 0.21
C TYR A 75 12.50 8.27 0.63
N GLY A 76 12.78 7.11 1.22
CA GLY A 76 14.07 6.77 1.84
C GLY A 76 14.00 6.66 3.37
N GLN A 77 13.07 7.38 4.01
CA GLN A 77 12.76 7.28 5.43
C GLN A 77 11.38 6.63 5.66
N HIS A 78 11.03 5.67 4.80
CA HIS A 78 9.77 4.96 4.90
C HIS A 78 9.59 4.31 6.28
N PHE A 79 8.38 4.42 6.84
CA PHE A 79 8.01 3.62 7.99
C PHE A 79 8.02 2.12 7.64
N ASN A 80 8.19 1.26 8.64
CA ASN A 80 8.30 -0.18 8.44
C ASN A 80 7.09 -0.76 7.68
N GLN A 81 5.87 -0.31 7.99
CA GLN A 81 4.65 -0.74 7.29
C GLN A 81 4.65 -0.39 5.79
N CYS A 82 5.33 0.70 5.40
CA CYS A 82 5.45 1.07 3.99
C CYS A 82 6.51 0.21 3.27
N ARG A 83 7.59 -0.16 3.97
CA ARG A 83 8.67 -1.00 3.41
C ARG A 83 8.20 -2.43 3.12
N ILE A 84 7.40 -2.98 4.02
CA ILE A 84 6.88 -4.34 3.87
C ILE A 84 5.66 -4.43 2.97
N TYR A 85 5.06 -3.31 2.54
CA TYR A 85 3.84 -3.32 1.72
C TYR A 85 4.15 -3.61 0.24
N PRO A 86 3.30 -4.39 -0.45
CA PRO A 86 2.36 -5.36 0.11
C PRO A 86 3.13 -6.51 0.73
N LEU A 87 2.64 -7.11 1.81
CA LEU A 87 3.25 -8.27 2.46
C LEU A 87 2.58 -9.56 2.01
N VAL A 88 1.26 -9.52 1.79
CA VAL A 88 0.43 -10.67 1.39
C VAL A 88 -0.56 -10.27 0.29
N PRO A 89 -1.11 -11.22 -0.50
CA PRO A 89 -2.06 -10.90 -1.58
C PRO A 89 -3.27 -10.09 -1.13
N GLU A 90 -3.76 -10.31 0.10
CA GLU A 90 -4.91 -9.60 0.66
C GLU A 90 -4.66 -8.08 0.79
N ASP A 91 -3.39 -7.65 0.89
CA ASP A 91 -3.04 -6.23 0.90
C ASP A 91 -3.40 -5.53 -0.42
N LEU A 92 -3.38 -6.26 -1.54
CA LEU A 92 -3.75 -5.74 -2.87
C LEU A 92 -5.27 -5.69 -3.07
N GLU A 93 -6.03 -6.39 -2.23
CA GLU A 93 -7.49 -6.31 -2.25
C GLU A 93 -8.04 -5.15 -1.40
N GLU A 94 -7.15 -4.36 -0.78
CA GLU A 94 -7.46 -3.20 0.04
C GLU A 94 -7.24 -1.86 -0.69
N ILE A 95 -6.83 -1.90 -1.95
CA ILE A 95 -6.59 -0.74 -2.79
C ILE A 95 -7.63 -0.64 -3.90
N GLU A 96 -7.89 0.58 -4.32
CA GLU A 96 -8.84 0.88 -5.41
C GLU A 96 -8.16 0.93 -6.77
N GLU A 97 -6.86 1.27 -6.78
CA GLU A 97 -6.06 1.43 -7.98
C GLU A 97 -5.06 0.28 -8.14
N PRO A 98 -4.72 -0.14 -9.37
CA PRO A 98 -3.71 -1.16 -9.60
C PRO A 98 -2.35 -0.82 -8.96
N CYS A 99 -1.68 -1.85 -8.44
CA CYS A 99 -0.32 -1.75 -7.92
C CYS A 99 0.67 -2.43 -8.88
N GLY A 100 1.92 -1.97 -8.87
CA GLY A 100 3.01 -2.62 -9.60
C GLY A 100 3.52 -3.92 -8.96
N TYR A 101 3.02 -4.28 -7.79
CA TYR A 101 3.38 -5.51 -7.09
C TYR A 101 2.37 -6.63 -7.37
N THR A 102 2.87 -7.87 -7.44
CA THR A 102 2.10 -9.11 -7.59
C THR A 102 2.63 -10.19 -6.65
N PHE A 103 1.97 -11.35 -6.62
CA PHE A 103 2.37 -12.50 -5.81
C PHE A 103 2.35 -13.79 -6.63
N ARG A 104 3.30 -14.68 -6.32
CA ARG A 104 3.37 -16.06 -6.81
C ARG A 104 2.82 -17.08 -5.81
#